data_AF-A0A0Q2QEY6-F1
#
_entry.id   AF-A0A0Q2QEY6-F1
#
_cell.length_a   1.000
_cell.length_b   1.000
_cell.length_c   1.000
_cell.angle_alpha   90.00
_cell.angle_beta   90.00
_cell.angle_gamma   90.00
#
_symmetry.space_group_name_H-M   'P 1'
#
loop_
_entity.id
_entity.type
_entity.pdbx_description
1 polymer ?
#
loop_
_entity_poly.entity_id
_entity_poly.type
_entity_poly.pdbx_seq_one_letter_code
_entity_poly.pdbx_strand_id
1 'polypeptide(L)'
;MKIATILAAGLAVGALMTAGPARADAQSDVQELQRQTSELHANWDNLSQAQRSQQLSQLQRQATIVQGEVNNLPPEQQPEIQARLTAVTFELADILRKVWPVP
;
A
#
# COMPACT_ATOMS: atom_id res chain seq x y z
N MET A 1 -53.34 11.18 -1.42
CA MET A 1 -53.28 9.70 -1.24
C MET A 1 -51.95 9.25 -1.82
N LYS A 2 -51.08 8.41 -1.23
CA LYS A 2 -51.17 7.44 -0.15
C LYS A 2 -49.87 7.52 0.66
N ILE A 3 -50.01 7.34 1.96
CA ILE A 3 -48.93 7.19 2.93
C ILE A 3 -48.40 5.76 2.81
N ALA A 4 -47.08 5.58 2.80
CA ALA A 4 -46.46 4.29 3.06
C ALA A 4 -45.51 4.44 4.25
N THR A 5 -45.89 3.75 5.31
CA THR A 5 -45.46 3.82 6.70
C THR A 5 -44.41 2.72 6.96
N ILE A 6 -43.31 3.09 7.62
CA ILE A 6 -42.51 2.35 8.64
C ILE A 6 -41.95 0.94 8.30
N LEU A 7 -40.66 0.74 8.62
CA LEU A 7 -40.07 -0.33 9.46
C LEU A 7 -38.54 -0.08 9.50
N ALA A 8 -37.98 0.47 10.58
CA ALA A 8 -37.59 -0.19 11.83
C ALA A 8 -36.48 -1.24 11.67
N ALA A 9 -35.35 -0.94 12.31
CA ALA A 9 -34.40 -1.87 12.92
C ALA A 9 -33.76 -2.95 12.02
N GLY A 10 -32.59 -2.63 11.51
CA GLY A 10 -31.56 -3.59 11.14
C GLY A 10 -30.20 -3.09 11.63
N LEU A 11 -30.03 -2.99 12.95
CA LEU A 11 -28.69 -2.80 13.53
C LEU A 11 -27.90 -4.10 13.29
N ALA A 12 -26.68 -3.96 12.76
CA ALA A 12 -25.66 -5.00 12.60
C ALA A 12 -25.67 -5.88 11.32
N VAL A 13 -25.64 -5.31 10.12
CA VAL A 13 -25.01 -5.96 8.93
C VAL A 13 -24.21 -4.94 8.07
N GLY A 14 -23.74 -3.84 8.65
CA GLY A 14 -23.07 -2.76 7.89
C GLY A 14 -21.54 -2.83 7.85
N ALA A 15 -20.90 -3.52 8.79
CA ALA A 15 -19.45 -3.38 9.00
C ALA A 15 -18.56 -4.12 7.98
N LEU A 16 -19.09 -5.11 7.26
CA LEU A 16 -18.28 -5.91 6.32
C LEU A 16 -18.31 -5.38 4.87
N MET A 17 -19.26 -4.50 4.52
CA MET A 17 -19.37 -4.01 3.14
C MET A 17 -18.47 -2.80 2.83
N THR A 18 -17.98 -2.07 3.84
CA THR A 18 -17.06 -0.93 3.62
C THR A 18 -15.59 -1.34 3.65
N ALA A 19 -15.27 -2.51 4.20
CA ALA A 19 -13.91 -3.03 4.35
C ALA A 19 -13.36 -3.66 3.07
N GLY A 20 -14.22 -4.13 2.16
CA GLY A 20 -13.86 -4.71 0.87
C GLY A 20 -13.16 -3.76 -0.11
N PRO A 21 -13.72 -2.56 -0.40
CA PRO A 21 -13.08 -1.63 -1.33
C PRO A 21 -11.76 -1.10 -0.78
N ALA A 22 -11.74 -0.58 0.46
CA ALA A 22 -10.52 -0.03 1.06
C ALA A 22 -9.36 -1.04 1.16
N ARG A 23 -9.67 -2.33 1.39
CA ARG A 23 -8.66 -3.40 1.36
C ARG A 23 -8.15 -3.66 -0.05
N ALA A 24 -9.04 -3.68 -1.05
CA ALA A 24 -8.66 -3.91 -2.45
C ALA A 24 -7.79 -2.75 -3.01
N ASP A 25 -8.09 -1.52 -2.61
CA ASP A 25 -7.29 -0.34 -2.92
C ASP A 25 -5.89 -0.47 -2.30
N ALA A 26 -5.80 -0.62 -0.97
CA ALA A 26 -4.51 -0.76 -0.29
C ALA A 26 -3.68 -1.98 -0.78
N GLN A 27 -4.33 -3.10 -1.15
CA GLN A 27 -3.64 -4.24 -1.76
C GLN A 27 -3.11 -3.93 -3.16
N SER A 28 -3.86 -3.17 -3.97
CA SER A 28 -3.43 -2.75 -5.29
C SER A 28 -2.26 -1.79 -5.21
N ASP A 29 -2.31 -0.83 -4.27
CA ASP A 29 -1.23 0.12 -4.08
C ASP A 29 0.06 -0.53 -3.55
N VAL A 30 -0.03 -1.53 -2.67
CA VAL A 30 1.14 -2.31 -2.26
C VAL A 30 1.72 -3.12 -3.42
N GLN A 31 0.87 -3.69 -4.28
CA GLN A 31 1.34 -4.40 -5.48
C GLN A 31 2.04 -3.45 -6.45
N GLU A 32 1.52 -2.24 -6.62
CA GLU A 32 2.13 -1.21 -7.44
C GLU A 32 3.47 -0.75 -6.84
N LEU A 33 3.53 -0.54 -5.52
CA LEU A 33 4.78 -0.24 -4.80
C LEU A 33 5.83 -1.34 -5.00
N GLN A 34 5.41 -2.61 -4.92
CA GLN A 34 6.27 -3.77 -5.17
C GLN A 34 6.75 -3.78 -6.61
N ARG A 35 5.85 -3.55 -7.57
CA ARG A 35 6.18 -3.49 -9.00
C ARG A 35 7.22 -2.40 -9.29
N GLN A 36 6.99 -1.18 -8.80
CA GLN A 36 7.93 -0.06 -8.96
C GLN A 36 9.27 -0.35 -8.31
N THR A 37 9.29 -1.00 -7.14
CA THR A 37 10.52 -1.43 -6.48
C THR A 37 11.28 -2.46 -7.31
N SER A 38 10.58 -3.47 -7.86
CA SER A 38 11.20 -4.49 -8.72
C SER A 38 11.70 -3.91 -10.05
N GLU A 39 10.93 -3.00 -10.68
CA GLU A 39 11.37 -2.28 -11.89
C GLU A 39 12.57 -1.39 -11.60
N LEU A 40 12.57 -0.68 -10.47
CA LEU A 40 13.70 0.10 -9.98
C LEU A 40 14.93 -0.78 -9.76
N HIS A 41 14.77 -1.96 -9.16
CA HIS A 41 15.85 -2.92 -8.95
C HIS A 41 16.41 -3.45 -10.28
N ALA A 42 15.54 -3.87 -11.19
CA ALA A 42 15.92 -4.44 -12.48
C ALA A 42 16.65 -3.42 -13.37
N ASN A 43 16.18 -2.16 -13.37
CA ASN A 43 16.80 -1.09 -14.14
C ASN A 43 17.87 -0.32 -13.36
N TRP A 44 18.15 -0.69 -12.10
CA TRP A 44 18.97 0.10 -11.19
C TRP A 44 20.30 0.52 -11.81
N ASP A 45 21.07 -0.43 -12.34
CA ASP A 45 22.37 -0.20 -12.97
C ASP A 45 22.31 0.68 -14.22
N ASN A 46 21.17 0.68 -14.93
CA ASN A 46 20.95 1.48 -16.13
C ASN A 46 20.43 2.90 -15.83
N LEU A 47 19.94 3.15 -14.61
CA LEU A 47 19.41 4.45 -14.21
C LEU A 47 20.52 5.41 -13.74
N SER A 48 20.42 6.67 -14.16
CA SER A 48 21.27 7.75 -13.65
C SER A 48 20.92 8.12 -12.20
N GLN A 49 21.86 8.74 -11.48
CA GLN A 49 21.66 9.11 -10.07
C GLN A 49 20.44 10.03 -9.84
N ALA A 50 20.17 10.95 -10.76
CA ALA A 50 18.98 11.81 -10.71
C ALA A 50 17.68 10.98 -10.86
N GLN A 51 17.65 10.02 -11.79
CA GLN A 51 16.49 9.14 -11.97
C GLN A 51 16.26 8.24 -10.75
N ARG A 52 17.33 7.69 -10.16
CA ARG A 52 17.25 6.89 -8.93
C ARG A 52 16.67 7.72 -7.78
N SER A 53 17.14 8.94 -7.57
CA SER A 53 16.62 9.85 -6.52
C SER A 53 15.14 10.19 -6.73
N GLN A 54 14.74 10.46 -7.98
CA GLN A 54 13.35 10.73 -8.32
C GLN A 54 12.46 9.50 -8.08
N GLN A 55 12.89 8.30 -8.50
CA GLN A 55 12.21 7.03 -8.26
C GLN A 55 12.06 6.73 -6.77
N LEU A 56 13.14 6.88 -5.99
CA LEU A 56 13.11 6.72 -4.53
C LEU A 56 12.14 7.69 -3.86
N SER A 57 12.12 8.95 -4.28
CA SER A 57 11.19 9.95 -3.74
C SER A 57 9.73 9.62 -4.08
N GLN A 58 9.46 9.06 -5.27
CA GLN A 58 8.14 8.57 -5.65
C GLN A 58 7.71 7.41 -4.76
N LEU A 59 8.58 6.40 -4.62
CA LEU A 59 8.36 5.23 -3.78
C LEU A 59 8.11 5.58 -2.31
N GLN A 60 8.89 6.50 -1.74
CA GLN A 60 8.69 6.95 -0.35
C GLN A 60 7.34 7.65 -0.16
N ARG A 61 6.91 8.49 -1.10
CA ARG A 61 5.60 9.15 -1.04
C ARG A 61 4.47 8.13 -1.14
N GLN A 62 4.57 7.20 -2.09
CA GLN A 62 3.57 6.15 -2.25
C GLN A 62 3.50 5.28 -0.99
N ALA A 63 4.64 4.83 -0.45
CA ALA A 63 4.68 4.07 0.78
C ALA A 63 4.00 4.81 1.95
N THR A 64 4.17 6.13 2.05
CA THR A 64 3.52 6.95 3.09
C THR A 64 1.99 6.97 2.93
N ILE A 65 1.50 7.11 1.70
CA ILE A 65 0.06 7.09 1.39
C ILE A 65 -0.51 5.72 1.77
N VAL A 66 0.09 4.65 1.26
CA VAL A 66 -0.33 3.27 1.51
C VAL A 66 -0.26 2.93 2.99
N GLN A 67 0.76 3.39 3.71
CA GLN A 67 0.86 3.23 5.16
C GLN A 67 -0.33 3.90 5.88
N GLY A 68 -0.73 5.09 5.43
CA GLY A 68 -1.90 5.81 5.94
C GLY A 68 -3.22 5.08 5.67
N GLU A 69 -3.35 4.46 4.51
CA GLU A 69 -4.51 3.62 4.16
C GLU A 69 -4.54 2.35 4.98
N VAL A 70 -3.40 1.66 5.11
CA VAL A 70 -3.26 0.46 5.94
C VAL A 70 -3.61 0.76 7.39
N ASN A 71 -3.15 1.88 7.94
CA ASN A 71 -3.51 2.28 9.31
C ASN A 71 -5.02 2.56 9.47
N ASN A 72 -5.73 2.93 8.41
CA ASN A 72 -7.19 3.10 8.40
C ASN A 72 -7.95 1.78 8.14
N LEU A 73 -7.26 0.70 7.78
CA LEU A 73 -7.91 -0.61 7.61
C LEU A 73 -8.32 -1.21 8.95
N PRO A 74 -9.36 -2.08 8.94
CA PRO A 74 -9.71 -2.91 10.09
C PRO A 74 -8.50 -3.71 10.58
N PRO A 75 -8.32 -3.86 11.91
CA PRO A 75 -7.15 -4.50 12.52
C PRO A 75 -6.97 -5.97 12.11
N GLU A 76 -8.05 -6.64 11.70
CA GLU A 76 -8.00 -8.00 11.14
C GLU A 76 -7.34 -8.07 9.74
N GLN A 77 -7.24 -6.95 9.01
CA GLN A 77 -6.69 -6.90 7.65
C GLN A 77 -5.32 -6.23 7.57
N GLN A 78 -5.01 -5.35 8.53
CA GLN A 78 -3.70 -4.71 8.67
C GLN A 78 -2.51 -5.68 8.57
N PRO A 79 -2.44 -6.78 9.33
CA PRO A 79 -1.23 -7.61 9.38
C PRO A 79 -0.88 -8.23 8.02
N GLU A 80 -1.87 -8.56 7.19
CA GLU A 80 -1.62 -9.13 5.86
C GLU A 80 -1.00 -8.11 4.92
N ILE A 81 -1.52 -6.88 4.88
CA ILE A 81 -0.99 -5.82 4.01
C ILE A 81 0.35 -5.31 4.54
N GLN A 82 0.49 -5.20 5.86
CA GLN A 82 1.72 -4.77 6.52
C GLN A 82 2.87 -5.76 6.31
N ALA A 83 2.60 -7.07 6.25
CA ALA A 83 3.59 -8.08 5.89
C ALA A 83 4.10 -7.87 4.45
N ARG A 84 3.22 -7.58 3.49
CA ARG A 84 3.63 -7.26 2.11
C ARG A 84 4.42 -5.96 2.01
N LEU A 85 3.98 -4.88 2.67
CA LEU A 85 4.73 -3.63 2.76
C LEU A 85 6.14 -3.83 3.33
N THR A 86 6.23 -4.66 4.36
CA THR A 86 7.50 -5.02 4.99
C THR A 86 8.42 -5.75 4.01
N ALA A 87 7.88 -6.68 3.21
CA ALA A 87 8.64 -7.36 2.16
C ALA A 87 9.19 -6.38 1.11
N VAL A 88 8.37 -5.44 0.64
CA VAL A 88 8.82 -4.38 -0.29
C VAL A 88 9.89 -3.50 0.35
N THR A 89 9.74 -3.18 1.64
CA THR A 89 10.74 -2.40 2.38
C THR A 89 12.09 -3.14 2.47
N PHE A 90 12.09 -4.46 2.68
CA PHE A 90 13.30 -5.27 2.65
C PHE A 90 13.95 -5.28 1.26
N GLU A 91 13.17 -5.40 0.19
CA GLU A 91 13.69 -5.33 -1.19
C GLU A 91 14.33 -3.96 -1.46
N LEU A 92 13.67 -2.86 -1.08
CA LEU A 92 14.23 -1.51 -1.17
C LEU A 92 15.52 -1.37 -0.37
N ALA A 93 15.56 -1.92 0.85
CA ALA A 93 16.76 -1.88 1.69
C ALA A 93 17.93 -2.67 1.07
N ASP A 94 17.66 -3.78 0.38
CA ASP A 94 18.68 -4.54 -0.35
C ASP A 94 19.25 -3.74 -1.53
N ILE A 95 18.39 -3.09 -2.31
CA ILE A 95 18.79 -2.18 -3.41
C ILE A 95 19.69 -1.05 -2.87
N LEU A 96 19.30 -0.45 -1.74
CA LEU A 96 20.07 0.62 -1.10
C LEU A 96 21.41 0.12 -0.56
N ARG A 97 21.45 -1.08 0.04
CA ARG A 97 22.68 -1.72 0.52
C ARG A 97 23.66 -1.99 -0.62
N LYS A 98 23.19 -2.41 -1.80
CA LYS A 98 24.04 -2.56 -3.00
C LYS A 98 24.72 -1.26 -3.41
N VAL A 99 24.03 -0.12 -3.27
CA VAL A 99 24.55 1.19 -3.71
C VAL A 99 25.40 1.90 -2.68
N TRP A 100 25.15 1.67 -1.39
CA TRP A 100 25.92 2.27 -0.31
C TRP A 100 26.60 1.17 0.50
N PRO A 101 27.77 0.66 0.07
CA PRO A 101 28.57 -0.20 0.92
C PRO A 101 28.88 0.58 2.19
N VAL A 102 28.42 0.05 3.32
CA VAL A 102 28.84 0.55 4.64
C VAL A 102 30.37 0.46 4.66
N PRO A 103 31.09 1.56 4.96
CA PRO A 103 32.55 1.58 4.90
C PRO A 103 33.21 0.55 5.83
#